data_AF-A0A950EDZ9-F1
#
_entry.id   AF-A0A950EDZ9-F1
#
_cell.length_a   1.000
_cell.length_b   1.000
_cell.length_c   1.000
_cell.angle_alpha   90.00
_cell.angle_beta   90.00
_cell.angle_gamma   90.00
#
_symmetry.space_group_name_H-M   'P 1'
#
loop_
_entity.id
_entity.type
_entity.pdbx_description
1 polymer ?
#
loop_
_entity_poly.entity_id
_entity_poly.type
_entity_poly.pdbx_seq_one_letter_code
_entity_poly.pdbx_strand_id
1 'polypeptide(L)'
;RRDVLRDLGTRTGVDDVRALAAVIIQAEKFGSSIGAALRVQSDGMRLKRRQLAEERAAKTAVKIMIPLVLFIFPGVFVVLVGPAGIQIAKLTQSSRWPCDLKRVPRFADQSACAVAQGSFDSLKLVSGGW
;
A
#
# COMPACT_ATOMS: atom_id res chain seq x y z
N ARG A 1 -41.16 -29.36 -13.72
CA ARG A 1 -39.74 -29.69 -13.42
C ARG A 1 -38.87 -28.43 -13.32
N ARG A 2 -38.95 -27.49 -14.28
CA ARG A 2 -38.24 -26.20 -14.21
C ARG A 2 -38.51 -25.41 -12.93
N ASP A 3 -39.75 -25.45 -12.42
CA ASP A 3 -40.14 -24.75 -11.19
C ASP A 3 -39.44 -25.32 -9.95
N VAL A 4 -39.17 -26.64 -9.93
CA VAL A 4 -38.43 -27.30 -8.85
C VAL A 4 -36.97 -26.85 -8.83
N LEU A 5 -36.32 -26.80 -10.00
CA LEU A 5 -34.94 -26.28 -10.14
C LEU A 5 -34.84 -24.81 -9.73
N ARG A 6 -35.86 -24.01 -10.08
CA ARG A 6 -35.94 -22.60 -9.69
C ARG A 6 -36.13 -22.43 -8.19
N ASP A 7 -36.99 -23.25 -7.59
CA ASP A 7 -37.22 -23.27 -6.13
C ASP A 7 -35.97 -23.69 -5.35
N LEU A 8 -35.22 -24.67 -5.86
CA LEU A 8 -33.94 -25.15 -5.31
C LEU A 8 -32.88 -24.02 -5.26
N GLY A 9 -32.83 -23.19 -6.29
CA GLY A 9 -31.96 -22.02 -6.34
C GLY A 9 -32.36 -20.90 -5.37
N THR A 10 -33.66 -20.70 -5.14
CA THR A 10 -34.15 -19.70 -4.17
C THR A 10 -33.97 -20.14 -2.72
N ARG A 11 -34.13 -21.45 -2.42
CA ARG A 11 -34.03 -21.96 -1.03
C ARG A 11 -32.60 -22.08 -0.51
N THR A 12 -31.63 -22.26 -1.39
CA THR A 12 -30.22 -22.39 -0.98
C THR A 12 -29.55 -21.05 -0.70
N GLY A 13 -30.05 -19.95 -1.27
CA GLY A 13 -29.52 -18.60 -1.03
C GLY A 13 -28.09 -18.37 -1.53
N VAL A 14 -27.51 -19.33 -2.27
CA VAL A 14 -26.16 -19.24 -2.83
C VAL A 14 -26.25 -18.93 -4.31
N ASP A 15 -25.67 -17.80 -4.73
CA ASP A 15 -25.73 -17.32 -6.13
C ASP A 15 -25.17 -18.35 -7.13
N ASP A 16 -24.15 -19.11 -6.76
CA ASP A 16 -23.56 -20.14 -7.62
C ASP A 16 -24.53 -21.29 -7.91
N VAL A 17 -25.38 -21.66 -6.94
CA VAL A 17 -26.40 -22.71 -7.08
C VAL A 17 -27.56 -22.20 -7.94
N ARG A 18 -27.94 -20.93 -7.77
CA ARG A 18 -28.95 -20.28 -8.60
C ARG A 18 -28.52 -20.17 -10.06
N ALA A 19 -27.25 -19.83 -10.30
CA ALA A 19 -26.66 -19.82 -11.65
C ALA A 19 -26.67 -21.23 -12.27
N LEU A 20 -26.36 -22.26 -11.48
CA LEU A 20 -26.37 -23.66 -11.92
C LEU A 20 -27.76 -24.12 -12.35
N ALA A 21 -28.78 -23.84 -11.54
CA ALA A 21 -30.16 -24.17 -11.88
C ALA A 21 -30.62 -23.50 -13.18
N ALA A 22 -30.24 -22.24 -13.42
CA ALA A 22 -30.57 -21.53 -14.66
C ALA A 22 -29.90 -22.15 -15.90
N VAL A 23 -28.63 -22.54 -15.78
CA VAL A 23 -27.87 -23.21 -16.84
C VAL A 23 -28.47 -24.60 -17.15
N ILE A 24 -28.88 -25.36 -16.14
CA ILE A 24 -29.54 -26.67 -16.33
C ILE A 24 -30.89 -26.53 -17.04
N ILE A 25 -31.71 -25.53 -16.68
CA ILE A 25 -33.00 -25.26 -17.35
C ILE A 25 -32.80 -24.90 -18.83
N GLN A 26 -31.70 -24.22 -19.17
CA GLN A 26 -31.33 -23.95 -20.56
C GLN A 26 -30.84 -25.22 -21.26
N ALA A 27 -29.97 -26.01 -20.64
CA ALA A 27 -29.40 -27.22 -21.23
C ALA A 27 -30.46 -28.32 -21.48
N GLU A 28 -31.50 -28.42 -20.63
CA GLU A 28 -32.64 -29.32 -20.85
C GLU A 28 -33.39 -29.01 -22.15
N LYS A 29 -33.45 -27.74 -22.58
CA LYS A 29 -34.09 -27.37 -23.86
C LYS A 29 -33.27 -27.79 -25.09
N PHE A 30 -31.96 -27.94 -24.94
CA PHE A 30 -31.06 -28.30 -26.04
C PHE A 30 -30.81 -29.81 -26.15
N GLY A 31 -31.34 -30.63 -25.23
CA GLY A 31 -31.38 -32.11 -25.31
C GLY A 31 -30.02 -32.84 -25.26
N SER A 32 -28.89 -32.16 -25.46
CA SER A 32 -27.57 -32.75 -25.68
C SER A 32 -26.47 -32.21 -24.76
N SER A 33 -26.63 -31.06 -24.10
CA SER A 33 -25.49 -30.34 -23.51
C SER A 33 -25.43 -30.25 -21.97
N ILE A 34 -26.25 -31.00 -21.22
CA ILE A 34 -26.21 -30.98 -19.73
C ILE A 34 -24.81 -31.27 -19.18
N GLY A 35 -24.11 -32.27 -19.74
CA GLY A 35 -22.75 -32.61 -19.31
C GLY A 35 -21.73 -31.50 -19.60
N ALA A 36 -21.85 -30.81 -20.74
CA ALA A 36 -20.98 -29.70 -21.10
C ALA A 36 -21.24 -28.46 -20.22
N ALA A 37 -22.51 -28.16 -19.96
CA ALA A 37 -22.95 -27.08 -19.08
C ALA A 37 -22.41 -27.23 -17.64
N LEU A 38 -22.53 -28.43 -17.05
CA LEU A 38 -21.99 -28.73 -15.72
C LEU A 38 -20.47 -28.60 -15.66
N ARG A 39 -19.77 -28.98 -16.74
CA ARG A 39 -18.31 -28.87 -16.83
C ARG A 39 -17.85 -27.42 -16.89
N VAL A 40 -18.48 -26.60 -17.73
CA VAL A 40 -18.22 -25.15 -17.82
C VAL A 40 -18.48 -24.45 -16.49
N GLN A 41 -19.57 -24.79 -15.81
CA GLN A 41 -19.88 -24.20 -14.51
C GLN A 41 -18.89 -24.61 -13.42
N SER A 42 -18.46 -25.87 -13.41
CA SER A 42 -17.47 -26.37 -12.46
C SER A 42 -16.12 -25.67 -12.63
N ASP A 43 -15.70 -25.43 -13.88
CA ASP A 43 -14.50 -24.66 -14.19
C ASP A 43 -14.67 -23.18 -13.79
N GLY A 44 -15.85 -22.61 -14.00
CA GLY A 44 -16.20 -21.26 -13.56
C GLY A 44 -16.11 -21.08 -12.03
N MET A 45 -16.56 -22.05 -11.24
CA MET A 45 -16.43 -21.99 -9.77
C MET A 45 -14.97 -22.02 -9.32
N ARG A 46 -14.10 -22.77 -10.02
CA ARG A 46 -12.65 -22.80 -9.74
C ARG A 46 -12.00 -21.46 -10.09
N LEU A 47 -12.37 -20.87 -11.22
CA LEU A 47 -11.85 -19.58 -11.67
C LEU A 47 -12.27 -18.43 -10.74
N LYS A 48 -13.55 -18.39 -10.32
CA LYS A 48 -14.07 -17.39 -9.38
C LYS A 48 -13.33 -17.39 -8.04
N ARG A 49 -12.96 -18.56 -7.52
CA ARG A 49 -12.12 -18.67 -6.31
C ARG A 49 -10.72 -18.10 -6.52
N ARG A 50 -10.14 -18.25 -7.71
CA ARG A 50 -8.83 -17.67 -8.07
C ARG A 50 -8.92 -16.15 -8.22
N GLN A 51 -9.96 -15.65 -8.88
CA GLN A 51 -10.20 -14.20 -9.04
C GLN A 51 -10.38 -13.51 -7.69
N LEU A 52 -11.15 -14.09 -6.77
CA LEU A 52 -11.27 -13.57 -5.40
C LEU A 52 -9.93 -13.54 -4.65
N ALA A 53 -9.04 -14.50 -4.91
CA ALA A 53 -7.70 -14.50 -4.34
C ALA A 53 -6.81 -13.42 -4.97
N GLU A 54 -6.89 -13.23 -6.29
CA GLU A 54 -6.16 -12.20 -7.03
C GLU A 54 -6.63 -10.79 -6.66
N GLU A 55 -7.93 -10.56 -6.53
CA GLU A 55 -8.51 -9.29 -6.07
C GLU A 55 -8.02 -8.92 -4.66
N ARG A 56 -7.94 -9.92 -3.76
CA ARG A 56 -7.40 -9.72 -2.41
C ARG A 56 -5.90 -9.45 -2.42
N ALA A 57 -5.14 -10.11 -3.29
CA ALA A 57 -3.71 -9.88 -3.43
C ALA A 57 -3.42 -8.46 -3.98
N ALA A 58 -4.16 -8.04 -5.00
CA ALA A 58 -4.02 -6.70 -5.60
C ALA A 58 -4.38 -5.60 -4.59
N LYS A 59 -5.45 -5.77 -3.81
CA LYS A 59 -5.84 -4.80 -2.78
C LYS A 59 -4.84 -4.71 -1.63
N THR A 60 -4.17 -5.82 -1.31
CA THR A 60 -3.13 -5.85 -0.26
C THR A 60 -1.86 -5.13 -0.73
N ALA A 61 -1.44 -5.31 -1.99
CA ALA A 61 -0.26 -4.64 -2.55
C ALA A 61 -0.36 -3.12 -2.46
N VAL A 62 -1.52 -2.53 -2.79
CA VAL A 62 -1.74 -1.08 -2.70
C VAL A 62 -1.60 -0.56 -1.26
N LYS A 63 -2.03 -1.37 -0.27
CA LYS A 63 -1.96 -0.98 1.14
C LYS A 63 -0.52 -0.95 1.69
N ILE A 64 0.39 -1.72 1.09
CA ILE A 64 1.83 -1.74 1.43
C ILE A 64 2.60 -0.61 0.71
N MET A 65 2.14 -0.17 -0.46
CA MET A 65 2.77 0.96 -1.17
C MET A 65 2.61 2.29 -0.42
N ILE A 66 1.45 2.52 0.22
CA ILE A 66 1.16 3.76 0.97
C ILE A 66 2.19 4.05 2.10
N PRO A 67 2.47 3.13 3.04
CA PRO A 67 3.46 3.37 4.10
C PRO A 67 4.88 3.52 3.55
N LEU A 68 5.22 2.84 2.45
CA LEU A 68 6.53 2.94 1.81
C LEU A 68 6.79 4.36 1.28
N VAL A 69 5.80 4.95 0.60
CA VAL A 69 5.89 6.31 0.06
C VAL A 69 5.93 7.35 1.19
N LEU A 70 5.13 7.15 2.25
CA LEU A 70 5.09 8.04 3.41
C LEU A 70 6.42 8.06 4.17
N PHE A 71 7.20 6.97 4.15
CA PHE A 71 8.52 6.91 4.79
C PHE A 71 9.64 7.52 3.93
N ILE A 72 9.55 7.43 2.60
CA ILE A 72 10.52 8.03 1.68
C ILE A 72 10.45 9.56 1.68
N PHE A 73 9.25 10.14 1.69
CA PHE A 73 9.05 11.59 1.64
C PHE A 73 9.82 12.37 2.73
N PRO A 74 9.73 12.02 4.03
CA PRO A 74 10.50 12.69 5.08
C PRO A 74 12.00 12.39 4.97
N GLY A 75 12.40 11.18 4.57
CA GLY A 75 13.81 10.84 4.40
C GLY A 75 14.49 11.70 3.33
N VAL A 76 13.85 11.86 2.18
CA VAL A 76 14.34 12.70 1.08
C VAL A 76 14.32 14.19 1.45
N PHE A 77 13.28 14.65 2.16
CA PHE A 77 13.20 16.03 2.65
C PHE A 77 14.35 16.38 3.61
N VAL A 78 14.67 15.49 4.55
CA VAL A 78 15.78 15.68 5.50
C VAL A 78 17.14 15.72 4.80
N VAL A 79 17.37 14.86 3.80
CA VAL A 79 18.63 14.84 3.05
C VAL A 79 18.80 16.07 2.15
N LEU A 80 17.71 16.60 1.58
CA LEU A 80 17.76 17.82 0.76
C LEU A 80 17.92 19.09 1.61
N VAL A 81 17.16 19.22 2.70
CA VAL A 81 17.15 20.42 3.56
C VAL A 81 18.35 20.43 4.52
N GLY A 82 18.84 19.26 4.95
CA GLY A 82 19.98 19.13 5.87
C GLY A 82 21.23 19.94 5.46
N PRO A 83 21.81 19.73 4.25
CA PRO A 83 23.00 20.45 3.84
C PRO A 83 22.72 21.93 3.50
N ALA A 84 21.52 22.25 3.02
CA ALA A 84 21.13 23.64 2.72
C ALA A 84 20.96 24.47 4.01
N GLY A 85 20.34 23.89 5.04
CA GLY A 85 20.20 24.51 6.37
C GLY A 85 21.55 24.75 7.04
N ILE A 86 22.48 23.80 6.94
CA ILE A 86 23.85 23.95 7.47
C ILE A 86 24.60 25.08 6.74
N GLN A 87 24.46 25.21 5.42
CA GLN A 87 25.13 26.26 4.66
C GLN A 87 24.60 27.66 5.02
N ILE A 88 23.27 27.81 5.16
CA ILE A 88 22.66 29.08 5.54
C ILE A 88 23.02 29.45 7.00
N ALA A 89 23.01 28.49 7.92
CA ALA A 89 23.41 28.71 9.31
C ALA A 89 24.86 29.21 9.43
N LYS A 90 25.78 28.67 8.60
CA LYS A 90 27.17 29.15 8.53
C LYS A 90 27.28 30.58 8.02
N LEU A 91 26.46 30.97 7.03
CA LEU A 91 26.46 32.32 6.47
C LEU A 91 25.91 33.36 7.47
N THR A 92 24.84 33.05 8.19
CA THR A 92 24.25 33.95 9.19
C THR A 92 25.11 34.09 10.46
N GLN A 93 25.97 33.11 10.73
CA GLN A 93 26.86 33.12 11.89
C GLN A 93 28.13 33.99 11.68
N SER A 94 28.40 34.44 10.45
CA SER A 94 29.59 35.24 10.11
C SER A 94 29.65 36.67 10.70
N SER A 95 28.58 37.22 11.29
CA SER A 95 28.64 38.51 11.99
C SER A 95 28.92 38.39 13.50
N ARG A 96 29.02 37.16 14.05
CA ARG A 96 29.36 36.90 15.46
C ARG A 96 30.72 36.23 15.68
N TRP A 97 31.40 35.76 14.63
CA TRP A 97 32.67 35.03 14.78
C TRP A 97 33.89 35.87 14.41
N PRO A 98 34.87 36.03 15.33
CA PRO A 98 36.15 36.65 15.01
C PRO A 98 36.95 35.74 14.06
N CYS A 99 37.64 36.39 13.12
CA CYS A 99 38.47 35.79 12.09
C CYS A 99 39.58 34.88 12.67
N ASP A 100 39.61 33.60 12.31
CA ASP A 100 40.88 32.93 12.01
C ASP A 100 40.68 31.73 11.06
N LEU A 101 41.22 31.88 9.85
CA LEU A 101 41.08 30.99 8.70
C LEU A 101 42.48 30.64 8.20
N LYS A 102 43.17 29.69 8.85
CA LYS A 102 44.50 29.30 8.32
C LYS A 102 44.92 27.82 8.40
N ARG A 103 44.13 26.87 8.93
CA ARG A 103 44.56 25.45 8.89
C ARG A 103 43.47 24.40 9.16
N VAL A 104 42.42 24.31 8.35
CA VAL A 104 41.44 23.21 8.48
C VAL A 104 41.44 22.32 7.23
N PRO A 105 41.77 21.01 7.34
CA PRO A 105 41.58 20.06 6.25
C PRO A 105 40.09 19.76 6.01
N ARG A 106 39.77 19.41 4.76
CA ARG A 106 38.46 19.47 4.07
C ARG A 106 37.30 18.63 4.66
N PHE A 107 37.43 17.92 5.78
CA PHE A 107 36.46 16.89 6.18
C PHE A 107 35.98 16.87 7.64
N ALA A 108 36.42 17.79 8.49
CA ALA A 108 35.94 17.84 9.87
C ALA A 108 35.63 19.28 10.26
N ASP A 109 34.65 19.43 11.15
CA ASP A 109 34.60 20.57 12.08
C ASP A 109 33.74 21.80 11.72
N GLN A 110 32.49 21.59 11.30
CA GLN A 110 31.49 22.67 11.51
C GLN A 110 30.01 22.25 11.62
N SER A 111 29.57 21.14 11.01
CA SER A 111 28.16 20.69 11.14
C SER A 111 27.91 19.80 12.36
N ALA A 112 28.96 19.21 12.94
CA ALA A 112 28.86 18.38 14.14
C ALA A 112 28.44 19.17 15.39
N CYS A 113 28.90 20.42 15.55
CA CYS A 113 28.57 21.22 16.75
C CYS A 113 27.13 21.73 16.79
N ALA A 114 26.46 21.94 15.64
CA ALA A 114 25.09 22.49 15.62
C ALA A 114 24.00 21.39 15.61
N VAL A 115 24.24 20.25 14.94
CA VAL A 115 23.27 19.13 14.89
C VAL A 115 23.17 18.40 16.23
N ALA A 116 24.24 18.38 17.04
CA ALA A 116 24.22 17.82 18.38
C ALA A 116 23.34 18.63 19.36
N GLN A 117 23.25 19.95 19.20
CA GLN A 117 22.50 20.81 20.14
C GLN A 117 20.99 20.86 19.81
N GLY A 118 20.59 20.85 18.53
CA GLY A 118 19.18 21.03 18.14
C GLY A 118 18.33 19.75 18.04
N SER A 119 18.95 18.58 17.84
CA SER A 119 18.21 17.29 17.77
C SER A 119 17.68 16.85 19.15
N PHE A 120 18.34 17.28 20.24
CA PHE A 120 17.93 16.93 21.61
C PHE A 120 16.71 17.76 22.10
N ASP A 121 16.48 18.96 21.57
CA ASP A 121 15.33 19.81 21.95
C ASP A 121 14.00 19.38 21.30
N SER A 122 14.03 18.90 20.06
CA SER A 122 12.81 18.47 19.37
C SER A 122 12.25 17.14 19.87
N LEU A 123 13.08 16.25 20.47
CA LEU A 123 12.59 14.99 21.06
C LEU A 123 11.84 15.21 22.38
N LYS A 124 12.12 16.30 23.13
CA LYS A 124 11.38 16.64 24.36
C LYS A 124 9.99 17.24 24.09
N LEU A 125 9.75 17.82 22.92
CA LEU A 125 8.43 18.35 22.54
C LEU A 125 7.44 17.26 22.08
N VAL A 126 7.92 16.09 21.67
CA VAL A 126 7.07 14.96 21.24
C VAL A 126 6.71 14.01 22.41
N SER A 127 7.45 14.02 23.52
CA SER A 127 7.15 13.16 24.69
C SER A 127 6.41 13.87 25.83
N GLY A 128 5.95 15.11 25.63
CA GLY A 128 5.35 15.97 26.66
C GLY A 128 3.91 16.43 26.38
N GLY A 129 3.26 15.90 25.35
CA GLY A 129 1.88 16.23 25.03
C GLY A 129 1.29 15.18 24.12
N TRP A 130 0.43 14.34 24.72
CA TRP A 130 -0.18 13.09 24.23
C TRP A 130 0.62 11.81 24.49
#